data_AF-A8MAX7-F1
#
_entry.id   AF-A8MAX7-F1
#
_cell.length_a   1.000
_cell.length_b   1.000
_cell.length_c   1.000
_cell.angle_alpha   90.00
_cell.angle_beta   90.00
_cell.angle_gamma   90.00
#
_symmetry.space_group_name_H-M   'P 1'
#
loop_
_entity.id
_entity.type
_entity.pdbx_description
1 polymer ?
#
loop_
_entity_poly.entity_id
_entity_poly.type
_entity_poly.pdbx_seq_one_letter_code
_entity_poly.pdbx_strand_id
1 'polypeptide(L)'
;MGHVWVKVRIGDPEMRKIIEVDALVDTGATLTVIPQDLARELGLTVTGKSTVMSAGGLLELERTRVWVELEGRGEVIPALISGIIDKVLIGVTTLEVLGLQVDPVTGKLREWTILLY
;
A
#
# COMPACT_ATOMS: atom_id res chain seq x y z
N MET A 1 4.79 16.07 11.97
CA MET A 1 5.34 15.65 10.67
C MET A 1 4.27 15.90 9.62
N GLY A 2 4.64 16.47 8.47
CA GLY A 2 3.72 16.59 7.34
C GLY A 2 3.38 15.23 6.74
N HIS A 3 2.36 15.18 5.89
CA HIS A 3 2.02 14.00 5.12
C HIS A 3 3.09 13.72 4.05
N VAL A 4 3.57 12.49 3.96
CA VAL A 4 4.56 12.06 2.95
C VAL A 4 3.80 11.47 1.76
N TRP A 5 3.92 12.11 0.61
CA TRP A 5 3.29 11.67 -0.64
C TRP A 5 4.34 11.16 -1.61
N VAL A 6 4.02 10.05 -2.27
CA VAL A 6 4.91 9.41 -3.25
C VAL A 6 4.12 9.05 -4.50
N LYS A 7 4.75 9.15 -5.66
CA LYS A 7 4.26 8.53 -6.88
C LYS A 7 4.54 7.04 -6.80
N VAL A 8 3.50 6.24 -6.99
CA VAL A 8 3.59 4.77 -6.94
C VAL A 8 3.00 4.19 -8.19
N ARG A 9 3.64 3.15 -8.72
CA ARG A 9 3.07 2.34 -9.81
C ARG A 9 2.37 1.15 -9.19
N ILE A 10 1.12 0.93 -9.56
CA ILE A 10 0.25 -0.12 -9.00
C ILE A 10 -0.35 -0.91 -10.15
N GLY A 11 -0.36 -2.24 -10.02
CA GLY A 11 -0.94 -3.13 -11.03
C GLY A 11 -1.54 -4.39 -10.45
N ASP A 12 -2.21 -5.16 -11.30
CA ASP A 12 -2.56 -6.55 -10.98
C ASP A 12 -1.29 -7.40 -10.74
N PRO A 13 -1.39 -8.54 -10.02
CA PRO A 13 -0.24 -9.40 -9.74
C PRO A 13 0.52 -9.86 -10.99
N GLU A 14 -0.15 -10.01 -12.12
CA GLU A 14 0.44 -10.40 -13.40
C GLU A 14 0.97 -9.21 -14.22
N MET A 15 0.90 -7.99 -13.68
CA MET A 15 1.38 -6.75 -14.30
C MET A 15 0.77 -6.49 -15.69
N ARG A 16 -0.45 -6.97 -15.95
CA ARG A 16 -1.13 -6.76 -17.24
C ARG A 16 -1.62 -5.33 -17.40
N LYS A 17 -1.99 -4.70 -16.29
CA LYS A 17 -2.37 -3.29 -16.20
C LYS A 17 -1.59 -2.66 -15.06
N ILE A 18 -0.89 -1.57 -15.36
CA ILE A 18 -0.17 -0.75 -14.39
C ILE A 18 -0.64 0.68 -14.56
N ILE A 19 -0.91 1.34 -13.44
CA ILE A 19 -1.19 2.77 -13.40
C ILE A 19 -0.25 3.47 -12.41
N GLU A 20 -0.02 4.76 -12.62
CA GLU A 20 0.70 5.59 -11.66
C GLU A 20 -0.29 6.46 -10.89
N VAL A 21 -0.18 6.49 -9.57
CA VAL A 21 -1.01 7.30 -8.68
C VAL A 21 -0.17 7.99 -7.61
N ASP A 22 -0.68 9.10 -7.07
CA ASP A 22 -0.13 9.68 -5.85
C ASP A 22 -0.70 8.93 -4.64
N ALA A 23 0.20 8.42 -3.79
CA ALA A 23 -0.16 7.67 -2.59
C ALA A 23 0.39 8.35 -1.33
N LEU A 24 -0.37 8.23 -0.25
CA LEU A 24 0.03 8.71 1.06
C LEU A 24 0.78 7.59 1.77
N VAL A 25 2.01 7.85 2.22
CA VAL A 25 2.71 6.93 3.11
C VAL A 25 2.14 7.06 4.51
N ASP A 26 1.58 5.96 5.02
CA ASP A 26 0.92 5.91 6.32
C ASP A 26 1.57 4.83 7.20
N THR A 27 2.49 5.25 8.07
CA THR A 27 3.15 4.36 9.03
C THR A 27 2.22 3.86 10.13
N GLY A 28 0.98 4.38 10.24
CA GLY A 28 -0.08 3.86 11.10
C GLY A 28 -0.86 2.71 10.47
N ALA A 29 -0.74 2.50 9.15
CA ALA A 29 -1.37 1.40 8.43
C ALA A 29 -0.41 0.20 8.32
N THR A 30 -0.87 -0.99 8.73
CA THR A 30 -0.09 -2.22 8.55
C THR A 30 0.04 -2.60 7.08
N LEU A 31 -1.09 -2.73 6.40
CA LEU A 31 -1.17 -3.11 4.98
C LEU A 31 -1.45 -1.89 4.12
N THR A 32 -1.02 -1.97 2.86
CA THR A 32 -1.42 -1.01 1.83
C THR A 32 -2.93 -1.05 1.63
N VAL A 33 -3.56 0.12 1.51
CA VAL A 33 -5.00 0.26 1.27
C VAL A 33 -5.22 0.79 -0.14
N ILE A 34 -6.07 0.11 -0.91
CA ILE A 34 -6.44 0.45 -2.27
C ILE A 34 -7.92 0.89 -2.29
N PRO A 35 -8.25 2.05 -2.88
CA PRO A 35 -9.64 2.44 -3.10
C PRO A 35 -10.40 1.41 -3.94
N GLN A 36 -11.66 1.18 -3.63
CA GLN A 36 -12.47 0.17 -4.32
C GLN A 36 -12.56 0.41 -5.84
N ASP A 37 -12.62 1.68 -6.26
CA ASP A 37 -12.69 2.06 -7.66
C ASP A 37 -11.40 1.67 -8.40
N LEU A 38 -10.25 1.92 -7.77
CA LEU A 38 -8.94 1.53 -8.30
C LEU A 38 -8.78 0.01 -8.34
N ALA A 39 -9.22 -0.70 -7.30
CA ALA A 39 -9.18 -2.17 -7.29
C ALA A 39 -10.01 -2.77 -8.45
N ARG A 40 -11.20 -2.21 -8.72
CA ARG A 40 -12.03 -2.62 -9.87
C ARG A 40 -11.37 -2.26 -11.19
N GLU A 41 -10.78 -1.07 -11.30
CA GLU A 41 -10.10 -0.62 -12.50
C GLU A 41 -8.91 -1.52 -12.89
N LEU A 42 -8.16 -1.99 -11.88
CA LEU A 42 -7.05 -2.91 -12.05
C LEU A 42 -7.48 -4.39 -12.18
N GLY A 43 -8.77 -4.70 -11.96
CA GLY A 43 -9.27 -6.07 -11.98
C GLY A 43 -8.73 -6.94 -10.85
N LEU A 44 -8.45 -6.35 -9.68
CA LEU A 44 -7.88 -7.07 -8.54
C LEU A 44 -8.86 -8.13 -8.01
N THR A 45 -8.34 -9.31 -7.72
CA THR A 45 -9.14 -10.42 -7.18
C THR A 45 -9.18 -10.35 -5.65
N VAL A 46 -10.37 -10.48 -5.07
CA VAL A 46 -10.54 -10.62 -3.62
C VAL A 46 -10.01 -11.98 -3.17
N THR A 47 -9.04 -11.98 -2.26
CA THR A 47 -8.38 -13.20 -1.75
C THR A 47 -8.84 -13.58 -0.34
N GLY A 48 -9.76 -12.82 0.25
CA GLY A 48 -10.29 -13.05 1.59
C GLY A 48 -10.78 -11.77 2.26
N LYS A 49 -10.88 -11.79 3.59
CA LYS A 49 -11.27 -10.64 4.40
C LYS A 49 -10.37 -10.49 5.63
N SER A 50 -10.40 -9.33 6.25
CA SER A 50 -9.72 -9.05 7.51
C SER A 50 -10.51 -8.08 8.36
N THR A 51 -10.64 -8.40 9.64
CA THR A 51 -11.05 -7.43 10.66
C THR A 51 -9.87 -6.51 10.96
N VAL A 52 -10.06 -5.21 10.78
CA VAL A 52 -9.01 -4.21 10.98
C VAL A 52 -9.46 -3.19 12.02
N MET A 53 -8.51 -2.69 12.81
CA MET A 53 -8.73 -1.55 13.70
C MET A 53 -8.44 -0.27 12.93
N SER A 54 -9.39 0.65 12.90
CA SER A 54 -9.23 2.00 12.38
C SER A 54 -9.44 3.05 13.47
N ALA A 55 -9.22 4.32 13.15
CA ALA A 55 -9.59 5.43 14.03
C ALA A 55 -11.09 5.45 14.39
N GLY A 56 -11.96 4.88 13.55
CA GLY A 56 -13.40 4.76 13.80
C GLY A 56 -13.82 3.46 14.51
N GLY A 57 -12.87 2.62 14.92
CA GLY A 57 -13.12 1.31 15.52
C GLY A 57 -12.89 0.15 14.54
N LEU A 58 -13.44 -1.01 14.89
CA LEU A 58 -13.30 -2.24 14.11
C LEU A 58 -14.18 -2.21 12.86
N LEU A 59 -13.60 -2.62 11.72
CA LEU A 59 -14.34 -2.86 10.48
C LEU A 59 -13.79 -4.10 9.75
N GLU A 60 -14.60 -4.67 8.86
CA GLU A 60 -14.19 -5.77 7.98
C GLU A 60 -13.88 -5.21 6.58
N LEU A 61 -12.68 -5.49 6.08
CA LEU A 61 -12.25 -5.12 4.73
C LEU A 61 -11.87 -6.36 3.92
N GLU A 62 -12.04 -6.27 2.60
CA GLU A 62 -11.59 -7.29 1.66
C GLU A 62 -10.07 -7.27 1.52
N ARG A 63 -9.46 -8.45 1.43
CA ARG A 63 -8.03 -8.60 1.11
C ARG A 63 -7.84 -8.83 -0.37
N THR A 64 -6.71 -8.37 -0.89
CA THR A 64 -6.26 -8.67 -2.24
C THR A 64 -4.72 -8.81 -2.31
N ARG A 65 -4.22 -9.16 -3.49
CA ARG A 65 -2.81 -9.09 -3.88
C ARG A 65 -2.68 -8.06 -4.99
N VAL A 66 -1.67 -7.20 -4.87
CA VAL A 66 -1.44 -6.10 -5.81
C VAL A 66 0.06 -5.98 -6.05
N TRP A 67 0.45 -5.77 -7.29
CA TRP A 67 1.83 -5.41 -7.60
C TRP A 67 2.04 -3.92 -7.33
N VAL A 68 3.09 -3.57 -6.61
CA VAL A 68 3.43 -2.19 -6.24
C VAL A 68 4.90 -1.94 -6.51
N GLU A 69 5.22 -0.80 -7.13
CA GLU A 69 6.60 -0.33 -7.32
C GLU A 69 6.81 1.09 -6.77
N LEU A 70 7.84 1.22 -5.93
CA LEU A 70 8.32 2.46 -5.31
C LEU A 70 9.84 2.53 -5.46
N GLU A 71 10.37 3.70 -5.82
CA GLU A 71 11.83 3.92 -5.94
C GLU A 71 12.55 2.85 -6.80
N GLY A 72 11.87 2.37 -7.86
CA GLY A 72 12.39 1.34 -8.77
C GLY A 72 12.37 -0.10 -8.21
N ARG A 73 11.73 -0.33 -7.05
CA ARG A 73 11.61 -1.63 -6.38
C ARG A 73 10.16 -2.08 -6.44
N GLY A 74 9.90 -3.21 -7.09
CA GLY A 74 8.54 -3.72 -7.31
C GLY A 74 8.32 -5.13 -6.76
N GLU A 75 7.17 -5.38 -6.11
CA GLU A 75 6.80 -6.69 -5.59
C GLU A 75 5.27 -6.88 -5.48
N VAL A 76 4.79 -8.12 -5.45
CA VAL A 76 3.38 -8.46 -5.19
C VAL A 76 3.13 -8.53 -3.68
N ILE A 77 2.41 -7.54 -3.16
CA ILE A 77 2.18 -7.37 -1.72
C ILE A 77 0.72 -7.63 -1.34
N PRO A 78 0.43 -8.02 -0.08
CA PRO A 78 -0.93 -8.05 0.42
C PRO A 78 -1.48 -6.63 0.62
N ALA A 79 -2.71 -6.40 0.20
CA ALA A 79 -3.41 -5.13 0.38
C ALA A 79 -4.85 -5.32 0.86
N LEU A 80 -5.45 -4.23 1.33
CA LEU A 80 -6.86 -4.12 1.69
C LEU A 80 -7.59 -3.28 0.65
N ILE A 81 -8.81 -3.68 0.30
CA ILE A 81 -9.69 -2.86 -0.54
C ILE A 81 -10.63 -2.09 0.38
N SER A 82 -10.71 -0.77 0.21
CA SER A 82 -11.53 0.12 1.03
C SER A 82 -12.55 0.87 0.18
N GLY A 83 -13.81 0.84 0.61
CA GLY A 83 -14.89 1.68 0.05
C GLY A 83 -15.02 3.05 0.72
N ILE A 84 -14.24 3.33 1.77
CA ILE A 84 -14.30 4.59 2.54
C ILE A 84 -13.05 5.46 2.39
N ILE A 85 -11.90 4.86 2.05
CA ILE A 85 -10.65 5.58 1.78
C ILE A 85 -10.52 5.75 0.27
N ASP A 86 -10.48 6.99 -0.19
CA ASP A 86 -10.52 7.40 -1.60
C ASP A 86 -9.12 7.53 -2.24
N LYS A 87 -8.06 7.29 -1.47
CA LYS A 87 -6.66 7.37 -1.90
C LYS A 87 -5.90 6.11 -1.54
N VAL A 88 -4.77 5.88 -2.20
CA VAL A 88 -3.87 4.78 -1.85
C VAL A 88 -3.10 5.16 -0.60
N LEU A 89 -3.11 4.27 0.40
CA LEU A 89 -2.23 4.33 1.56
C LEU A 89 -1.13 3.30 1.43
N ILE A 90 0.14 3.71 1.48
CA ILE A 90 1.27 2.79 1.56
C ILE A 90 1.51 2.44 3.02
N GLY A 91 1.20 1.19 3.38
CA GLY A 91 1.40 0.66 4.72
C GLY A 91 2.83 0.19 4.98
N VAL A 92 3.16 -0.04 6.25
CA VAL A 92 4.52 -0.41 6.68
C VAL A 92 5.03 -1.70 6.05
N THR A 93 4.17 -2.72 5.87
CA THR A 93 4.60 -4.00 5.27
C THR A 93 5.07 -3.82 3.83
N THR A 94 4.47 -2.92 3.05
CA THR A 94 4.94 -2.62 1.68
C THR A 94 6.31 -1.96 1.71
N LEU A 95 6.53 -1.00 2.61
CA LEU A 95 7.85 -0.38 2.75
C LEU A 95 8.91 -1.40 3.14
N GLU A 96 8.64 -2.24 4.13
CA GLU A 96 9.58 -3.26 4.61
C GLU A 96 9.92 -4.30 3.53
N VAL A 97 8.91 -4.81 2.80
CA VAL A 97 9.12 -5.77 1.70
C VAL A 97 9.98 -5.16 0.59
N LEU A 98 9.81 -3.87 0.30
CA LEU A 98 10.60 -3.17 -0.71
C LEU A 98 11.96 -2.67 -0.18
N GLY A 99 12.29 -2.89 1.09
CA GLY A 99 13.53 -2.39 1.70
C GLY A 99 13.57 -0.86 1.77
N LEU A 100 12.45 -0.26 2.18
CA LEU A 100 12.24 1.18 2.30
C LEU A 100 11.78 1.55 3.71
N GLN A 101 12.05 2.79 4.11
CA GLN A 101 11.52 3.40 5.33
C GLN A 101 11.28 4.90 5.10
N VAL A 102 10.34 5.49 5.84
CA VAL A 102 10.21 6.95 5.92
C VAL A 102 11.30 7.52 6.82
N ASP A 103 12.04 8.51 6.32
CA ASP A 103 12.89 9.36 7.14
C ASP A 103 12.01 10.38 7.90
N PRO A 104 11.92 10.31 9.25
CA PRO A 104 11.05 11.18 10.03
C PRO A 104 11.52 12.65 10.06
N VAL A 105 12.78 12.92 9.71
CA VAL A 105 13.35 14.28 9.67
C VAL A 105 13.01 14.95 8.35
N THR A 106 13.19 14.23 7.23
CA THR A 106 13.02 14.80 5.89
C THR A 106 11.63 14.55 5.28
N GLY A 107 10.88 13.58 5.80
CA GLY A 107 9.60 13.16 5.23
C GLY A 107 9.76 12.51 3.85
N LYS A 108 10.91 11.89 3.57
CA LYS A 108 11.18 11.20 2.30
C LYS A 108 11.38 9.71 2.54
N LEU A 109 11.21 8.91 1.49
CA LEU A 109 11.64 7.52 1.53
C LEU A 109 13.17 7.44 1.49
N ARG A 110 13.72 6.51 2.25
CA ARG A 110 15.13 6.12 2.22
C ARG A 110 15.23 4.61 2.16
N GLU A 111 16.37 4.14 1.66
CA GLU A 111 16.69 2.71 1.70
C GLU A 111 16.78 2.20 3.13
N TRP A 112 16.28 0.99 3.32
CA TRP A 112 16.29 0.26 4.57
C TRP A 112 16.71 -1.20 4.34
N THR A 113 17.58 -1.71 5.20
CA THR A 113 18.01 -3.11 5.14
C THR A 113 16.95 -4.01 5.75
N ILE A 114 16.43 -4.96 4.95
CA ILE A 114 15.53 -6.01 5.45
C ILE A 114 16.26 -6.77 6.56
N LEU A 115 15.64 -6.86 7.73
CA LEU A 115 16.23 -7.50 8.90
C LEU A 115 16.02 -9.01 8.85
N LEU A 116 17.10 -9.74 9.10
CA LEU A 116 17.09 -11.18 9.39
C LEU A 116 17.80 -11.35 10.74
N TYR A 117 17.11 -11.91 11.72
CA TYR A 117 17.64 -12.15 13.07
C TYR A 117 17.60 -13.64 13.41
#